data_AF-A0A928IWM7-F1
#
_entry.id   AF-A0A928IWM7-F1
#
_cell.length_a   1.000
_cell.length_b   1.000
_cell.length_c   1.000
_cell.angle_alpha   90.00
_cell.angle_beta   90.00
_cell.angle_gamma   90.00
#
_symmetry.space_group_name_H-M   'P 1'
#
loop_
_entity.id
_entity.type
_entity.pdbx_description
1 polymer ?
#
loop_
_entity_poly.entity_id
_entity_poly.type
_entity_poly.pdbx_seq_one_letter_code
_entity_poly.pdbx_strand_id
1 'polypeptide(L)'
;MNRIAFPGLGLEFNINPTAFTVFGIEIQWYGIILSLGICAAFLLFYANATKKENIDSDSVLNITLMVVPISIIGARFFYVVTEWDHYKNKSFLDIINIRAGGIAIYGAIIFGLITVLIYNWVKKTNPLNMMDAMAPALMVGQTIGRWGNFVNAEAYGWTENIDNLPWRMEIDNVVRKMFIDGERVSRSFGPGCVHPTFLYESLWNFLGLAIILLVLYRKGKKKFDGEIACAYLIWYGLGRAIIETVRTDSLYIVGTLKFSVFVGIVSAISGVILALILYFRNKSLKNELSDYKPAFESVKISVAEDNEDLEAEDENQSLDNIEEDAEILAQQDLLDGDASDIEE
;
A
#
# COMPACT_ATOMS: atom_id res chain seq x y z
N MET A 1 -18.97 0.41 26.48
CA MET A 1 -19.47 -0.63 25.57
C MET A 1 -20.18 0.09 24.45
N ASN A 2 -19.92 -0.29 23.20
CA ASN A 2 -20.51 0.32 22.01
C ASN A 2 -21.63 -0.59 21.51
N ARG A 3 -22.87 -0.12 21.51
CA ARG A 3 -23.94 -0.77 20.75
C ARG A 3 -23.83 -0.38 19.28
N ILE A 4 -23.84 -1.39 18.42
CA ILE A 4 -23.82 -1.23 16.98
C ILE A 4 -24.88 -2.14 16.40
N ALA A 5 -25.84 -1.59 15.68
CA ALA A 5 -26.91 -2.35 15.07
C ALA A 5 -27.01 -2.10 13.56
N PHE A 6 -27.57 -3.06 12.84
CA PHE A 6 -28.00 -2.93 11.46
C PHE A 6 -29.48 -3.29 11.40
N PRO A 7 -30.39 -2.34 11.70
CA PRO A 7 -31.80 -2.66 11.88
C PRO A 7 -32.46 -3.27 10.64
N GLY A 8 -32.05 -2.84 9.44
CA GLY A 8 -32.55 -3.40 8.18
C GLY A 8 -32.06 -4.83 7.88
N LEU A 9 -31.03 -5.32 8.59
CA LEU A 9 -30.53 -6.69 8.52
C LEU A 9 -30.93 -7.53 9.75
N GLY A 10 -31.56 -6.93 10.76
CA GLY A 10 -31.87 -7.60 12.02
C GLY A 10 -30.64 -7.99 12.85
N LEU A 11 -29.51 -7.29 12.68
CA LEU A 11 -28.27 -7.56 13.42
C LEU A 11 -28.06 -6.55 14.52
N GLU A 12 -27.60 -7.00 15.69
CA GLU A 12 -27.22 -6.13 16.81
C GLU A 12 -25.99 -6.70 17.52
N PHE A 13 -25.04 -5.83 17.84
CA PHE A 13 -23.77 -6.14 18.46
C PHE A 13 -23.54 -5.20 19.64
N ASN A 14 -23.15 -5.76 20.79
CA ASN A 14 -22.72 -5.00 21.96
C ASN A 14 -21.25 -5.29 22.21
N ILE A 15 -20.37 -4.38 21.77
CA ILE A 15 -18.94 -4.62 21.70
C ILE A 15 -18.22 -3.80 22.76
N ASN A 16 -17.41 -4.44 23.59
CA ASN A 16 -16.42 -3.74 24.41
C ASN A 16 -15.18 -3.46 23.54
N PRO A 17 -14.73 -2.20 23.34
CA PRO A 17 -13.49 -1.92 22.61
C PRO A 17 -12.27 -2.63 23.18
N THR A 18 -12.25 -2.82 24.51
CA THR A 18 -11.21 -3.58 25.20
C THR A 18 -11.50 -5.07 25.06
N ALA A 19 -10.54 -5.79 24.46
CA ALA A 19 -10.61 -7.23 24.26
C ALA A 19 -10.35 -7.97 25.57
N PHE A 20 -9.25 -7.64 26.24
CA PHE A 20 -8.87 -8.21 27.53
C PHE A 20 -7.82 -7.31 28.21
N THR A 21 -7.58 -7.56 29.50
CA THR A 21 -6.61 -6.82 30.30
C THR A 21 -5.53 -7.77 30.81
N VAL A 22 -4.26 -7.40 30.63
CA VAL A 22 -3.09 -8.17 31.06
C VAL A 22 -2.24 -7.30 31.98
N PHE A 23 -2.01 -7.72 33.23
CA PHE A 23 -1.23 -6.96 34.22
C PHE A 23 -1.66 -5.47 34.37
N GLY A 24 -2.97 -5.21 34.33
CA GLY A 24 -3.50 -3.84 34.39
C GLY A 24 -3.38 -3.05 33.09
N ILE A 25 -2.90 -3.67 32.01
CA ILE A 25 -2.80 -3.09 30.68
C ILE A 25 -3.97 -3.57 29.82
N GLU A 26 -4.80 -2.63 29.38
CA GLU A 26 -5.91 -2.91 28.46
C GLU A 26 -5.40 -3.13 27.03
N ILE A 27 -5.80 -4.26 26.44
CA ILE A 27 -5.55 -4.60 25.04
C ILE A 27 -6.83 -4.35 24.25
N GLN A 28 -6.74 -3.45 23.28
CA GLN A 28 -7.89 -3.04 22.47
C GLN A 28 -8.04 -3.96 21.25
N TRP A 29 -9.29 -4.29 20.88
CA TRP A 29 -9.59 -5.05 19.66
C TRP A 29 -9.01 -4.42 18.41
N TYR A 30 -9.01 -3.08 18.35
CA TYR A 30 -8.41 -2.34 17.23
C TYR A 30 -6.94 -2.74 17.00
N GLY A 31 -6.15 -2.84 18.08
CA GLY A 31 -4.75 -3.25 18.00
C GLY A 31 -4.60 -4.68 17.49
N ILE A 32 -5.43 -5.59 17.99
CA ILE A 32 -5.45 -7.01 17.56
C ILE A 32 -5.77 -7.11 16.06
N ILE A 33 -6.81 -6.40 15.61
CA ILE A 33 -7.24 -6.41 14.20
C ILE A 33 -6.15 -5.82 13.29
N LEU A 34 -5.50 -4.72 13.70
CA LEU A 34 -4.36 -4.16 12.97
C LEU A 34 -3.20 -5.16 12.88
N SER A 35 -2.84 -5.80 13.99
CA SER A 35 -1.77 -6.82 13.99
C SER A 35 -2.09 -7.99 13.07
N LEU A 36 -3.33 -8.49 13.09
CA LEU A 36 -3.78 -9.53 12.16
C LEU A 36 -3.72 -9.05 10.70
N GLY A 37 -4.10 -7.81 10.44
CA GLY A 37 -3.98 -7.19 9.12
C GLY A 37 -2.54 -7.11 8.64
N ILE A 38 -1.60 -6.74 9.51
CA ILE A 38 -0.15 -6.70 9.21
C ILE A 38 0.37 -8.11 8.93
N CYS A 39 0.00 -9.11 9.73
CA CYS A 39 0.41 -10.50 9.50
C CYS A 39 -0.11 -11.02 8.16
N ALA A 40 -1.39 -10.79 7.85
CA ALA A 40 -2.00 -11.21 6.60
C ALA A 40 -1.37 -10.49 5.38
N ALA A 41 -1.10 -9.19 5.52
CA ALA A 41 -0.38 -8.41 4.51
C ALA A 41 1.02 -8.98 4.28
N PHE A 42 1.78 -9.25 5.34
CA PHE A 42 3.11 -9.85 5.22
C PHE A 42 3.09 -11.20 4.52
N LEU A 43 2.16 -12.09 4.87
CA LEU A 43 2.06 -13.40 4.22
C LEU A 43 1.77 -13.28 2.72
N LEU A 44 0.89 -12.35 2.32
CA LEU A 44 0.62 -12.10 0.91
C LEU A 44 1.81 -11.44 0.21
N PHE A 45 2.46 -10.47 0.86
CA PHE A 45 3.67 -9.83 0.35
C PHE A 45 4.76 -10.87 0.09
N TYR A 46 5.05 -11.73 1.07
CA TYR A 46 6.02 -12.80 0.95
C TYR A 46 5.69 -13.73 -0.22
N ALA A 47 4.44 -14.15 -0.34
CA ALA A 47 4.02 -15.03 -1.43
C ALA A 47 4.15 -14.38 -2.81
N ASN A 48 3.76 -13.11 -2.95
CA ASN A 48 3.85 -12.40 -4.24
C ASN A 48 5.31 -12.05 -4.58
N ALA A 49 6.07 -11.54 -3.62
CA ALA A 49 7.47 -11.19 -3.80
C ALA A 49 8.29 -12.39 -4.31
N THR A 50 8.16 -13.54 -3.64
CA THR A 50 8.94 -14.74 -3.97
C THR A 50 8.44 -15.48 -5.21
N LYS A 51 7.12 -15.52 -5.47
CA LYS A 51 6.54 -16.35 -6.55
C LYS A 51 6.21 -15.59 -7.83
N LYS A 52 6.13 -14.25 -7.77
CA LYS A 52 5.64 -13.41 -8.88
C LYS A 52 6.64 -12.33 -9.27
N GLU A 53 7.39 -11.80 -8.30
CA GLU A 53 8.32 -10.69 -8.52
C GLU A 53 9.80 -11.11 -8.42
N ASN A 54 10.08 -12.40 -8.24
CA ASN A 54 11.43 -12.98 -8.14
C ASN A 54 12.34 -12.28 -7.10
N ILE A 55 11.74 -11.83 -5.99
CA ILE A 55 12.48 -11.20 -4.88
C ILE A 55 12.89 -12.29 -3.89
N ASP A 56 14.15 -12.23 -3.44
CA ASP A 56 14.68 -13.19 -2.48
C ASP A 56 13.97 -13.07 -1.11
N SER A 57 13.83 -14.22 -0.43
CA SER A 57 13.07 -14.31 0.82
C SER A 57 13.70 -13.50 1.95
N ASP A 58 15.03 -13.37 1.95
CA ASP A 58 15.76 -12.61 2.96
C ASP A 58 15.51 -11.12 2.79
N SER A 59 15.45 -10.60 1.55
CA SER A 59 15.09 -9.22 1.26
C SER A 59 13.67 -8.90 1.69
N VAL A 60 12.72 -9.81 1.49
CA VAL A 60 11.33 -9.66 1.96
C VAL A 60 11.29 -9.53 3.48
N LEU A 61 12.05 -10.37 4.20
CA LEU A 61 12.12 -10.29 5.66
C LEU A 61 12.81 -9.01 6.13
N ASN A 62 13.97 -8.70 5.56
CA ASN A 62 14.77 -7.52 5.91
C ASN A 62 13.98 -6.22 5.70
N ILE A 63 13.36 -6.05 4.53
CA ILE A 63 12.58 -4.85 4.24
C ILE A 63 11.35 -4.75 5.15
N THR A 64 10.70 -5.86 5.49
CA THR A 64 9.55 -5.86 6.42
C THR A 64 9.99 -5.41 7.82
N LEU A 65 11.11 -5.94 8.32
CA LEU A 65 11.68 -5.58 9.62
C LEU A 65 12.14 -4.13 9.69
N MET A 66 12.42 -3.48 8.55
CA MET A 66 12.74 -2.05 8.49
C MET A 66 11.49 -1.18 8.31
N VAL A 67 10.65 -1.49 7.32
CA VAL A 67 9.51 -0.66 6.92
C VAL A 67 8.49 -0.55 8.04
N VAL A 68 8.15 -1.64 8.74
CA VAL A 68 7.13 -1.61 9.80
C VAL A 68 7.50 -0.65 10.95
N PRO A 69 8.66 -0.77 11.62
CA PRO A 69 9.02 0.14 12.69
C PRO A 69 9.26 1.57 12.20
N ILE A 70 9.90 1.77 11.05
CA ILE A 70 10.15 3.11 10.50
C ILE A 70 8.82 3.80 10.14
N SER A 71 7.83 3.06 9.64
CA SER A 71 6.48 3.59 9.40
C SER A 71 5.80 4.01 10.71
N ILE A 72 5.92 3.23 11.79
CA ILE A 72 5.36 3.61 13.10
C ILE A 72 6.01 4.90 13.64
N ILE A 73 7.34 5.00 13.52
CA ILE A 73 8.10 6.20 13.89
C ILE A 73 7.63 7.40 13.06
N GLY A 74 7.56 7.25 11.74
CA GLY A 74 7.09 8.30 10.83
C GLY A 74 5.67 8.74 11.14
N ALA A 75 4.78 7.80 11.47
CA ALA A 75 3.40 8.09 11.82
C ALA A 75 3.27 8.92 13.11
N ARG A 76 4.12 8.63 14.11
CA ARG A 76 4.17 9.41 15.35
C ARG A 76 4.82 10.78 15.13
N PHE A 77 5.94 10.81 14.42
CA PHE A 77 6.66 12.03 14.08
C PHE A 77 5.74 13.03 13.36
N PHE A 78 5.05 12.57 12.31
CA PHE A 78 4.16 13.43 11.54
C PHE A 78 3.00 13.97 12.37
N TYR A 79 2.42 13.14 13.27
CA TYR A 79 1.37 13.59 14.19
C TYR A 79 1.85 14.70 15.13
N VAL A 80 3.03 14.52 15.74
CA VAL A 80 3.62 15.51 16.66
C VAL A 80 3.92 16.83 15.93
N VAL A 81 4.43 16.76 14.70
CA VAL A 81 4.67 17.95 13.87
C VAL A 81 3.36 18.68 13.55
N THR A 82 2.29 17.95 13.20
CA THR A 82 0.99 18.57 12.91
C THR A 82 0.30 19.16 14.14
N GLU A 83 0.57 18.61 15.33
CA GLU A 83 0.01 19.07 16.62
C GLU A 83 1.08 19.78 17.46
N TRP A 84 2.02 20.48 16.82
CA TRP A 84 3.21 21.02 17.48
C TRP A 84 2.90 21.94 18.66
N ASP A 85 1.86 22.76 18.56
CA ASP A 85 1.45 23.64 19.66
C ASP A 85 1.07 22.90 20.94
N HIS A 86 0.56 21.67 20.81
CA HIS A 86 0.24 20.80 21.95
C HIS A 86 1.50 20.15 22.55
N TYR A 87 2.53 19.91 21.75
CA TYR A 87 3.73 19.15 22.14
C TYR A 87 4.95 20.02 22.47
N LYS A 88 5.01 21.29 22.04
CA LYS A 88 6.18 22.18 22.20
C LYS A 88 6.66 22.34 23.65
N ASN A 89 5.78 22.16 24.63
CA ASN A 89 6.09 22.28 26.06
C ASN A 89 6.07 20.93 26.80
N LYS A 90 5.96 19.81 26.09
CA LYS A 90 5.89 18.47 26.70
C LYS A 90 7.27 17.79 26.75
N SER A 91 7.37 16.75 27.57
CA SER A 91 8.61 15.98 27.68
C SER A 91 8.86 15.13 26.44
N PHE A 92 10.11 14.72 26.22
CA PHE A 92 10.45 13.79 25.14
C PHE A 92 9.68 12.46 25.26
N LEU A 93 9.42 11.99 26.48
CA LEU A 93 8.64 10.78 26.73
C LEU A 93 7.20 10.91 26.21
N ASP A 94 6.58 12.09 26.34
CA ASP A 94 5.26 12.35 25.79
C ASP A 94 5.27 12.35 24.25
N ILE A 95 6.34 12.87 23.65
CA ILE A 95 6.52 12.92 22.20
C ILE A 95 6.61 11.51 21.61
N ILE A 96 7.33 10.58 22.25
CA ILE A 96 7.47 9.20 21.76
C ILE A 96 6.33 8.26 22.21
N ASN A 97 5.46 8.70 23.11
CA ASN A 97 4.40 7.86 23.65
C ASN A 97 3.30 7.56 22.61
N ILE A 98 3.50 6.46 21.87
CA ILE A 98 2.53 5.94 20.90
C ILE A 98 1.28 5.35 21.54
N ARG A 99 1.33 5.00 22.84
CA ARG A 99 0.21 4.39 23.57
C ARG A 99 -0.85 5.41 23.96
N ALA A 100 -0.46 6.69 24.10
CA ALA A 100 -1.38 7.79 24.35
C ALA A 100 -2.28 8.09 23.12
N GLY A 101 -2.16 7.33 22.03
CA GLY A 101 -2.78 7.63 20.75
C GLY A 101 -2.01 8.71 19.99
N GLY A 102 -2.62 9.26 18.94
CA GLY A 102 -1.98 10.28 18.12
C GLY A 102 -0.98 9.70 17.12
N ILE A 103 -1.52 9.09 16.08
CA ILE A 103 -0.78 8.49 14.98
C ILE A 103 -1.36 9.05 13.68
N ALA A 104 -0.49 9.60 12.82
CA ALA A 104 -0.90 10.13 11.53
C ALA A 104 -0.51 9.16 10.41
N ILE A 105 -1.52 8.58 9.73
CA ILE A 105 -1.29 7.58 8.68
C ILE A 105 -0.40 8.08 7.54
N TYR A 106 -0.45 9.38 7.23
CA TYR A 106 0.39 9.99 6.19
C TYR A 106 1.87 9.87 6.52
N GLY A 107 2.25 10.02 7.79
CA GLY A 107 3.63 9.81 8.23
C GLY A 107 4.08 8.38 8.02
N ALA A 108 3.21 7.40 8.30
CA ALA A 108 3.50 5.98 8.05
C ALA A 108 3.79 5.71 6.57
N ILE A 109 2.94 6.24 5.69
CA ILE A 109 3.04 6.03 4.23
C ILE A 109 4.32 6.66 3.69
N ILE A 110 4.63 7.90 4.07
CA ILE A 110 5.81 8.64 3.59
C ILE A 110 7.10 7.94 4.03
N PHE A 111 7.22 7.64 5.33
CA PHE A 111 8.43 7.00 5.86
C PHE A 111 8.58 5.56 5.37
N GLY A 112 7.48 4.83 5.23
CA GLY A 112 7.48 3.50 4.63
C GLY A 112 7.98 3.52 3.18
N LEU A 113 7.46 4.44 2.36
CA LEU A 113 7.89 4.60 0.97
C LEU A 113 9.37 4.98 0.86
N ILE A 114 9.83 5.94 1.67
CA ILE A 114 11.25 6.33 1.72
C ILE A 114 12.11 5.12 2.09
N THR A 115 11.69 4.31 3.06
CA THR A 115 12.42 3.10 3.47
C THR A 115 12.55 2.11 2.32
N VAL A 116 11.47 1.87 1.56
CA VAL A 116 11.50 0.98 0.39
C VAL A 116 12.48 1.51 -0.65
N LEU A 117 12.39 2.80 -1.01
CA LEU A 117 13.26 3.42 -2.00
C LEU A 117 14.75 3.35 -1.59
N ILE A 118 15.07 3.69 -0.34
CA ILE A 118 16.44 3.63 0.18
C ILE A 118 16.95 2.19 0.23
N TYR A 119 16.13 1.24 0.70
CA TYR A 119 16.50 -0.18 0.76
C TYR A 119 16.88 -0.70 -0.63
N ASN A 120 16.01 -0.46 -1.61
CA ASN A 120 16.22 -0.88 -2.99
C ASN A 120 17.43 -0.20 -3.63
N TRP A 121 17.65 1.09 -3.35
CA TRP A 121 18.84 1.82 -3.82
C TRP A 121 20.13 1.22 -3.25
N VAL A 122 20.21 0.98 -1.94
CA VAL A 122 21.39 0.38 -1.28
C VAL A 122 21.63 -1.04 -1.77
N LYS A 123 20.56 -1.81 -2.01
CA LYS A 123 20.64 -3.20 -2.50
C LYS A 123 20.77 -3.32 -4.01
N LYS A 124 20.74 -2.20 -4.75
CA LYS A 124 20.72 -2.18 -6.22
C LYS A 124 19.66 -3.10 -6.83
N THR A 125 18.46 -3.10 -6.24
CA THR A 125 17.32 -3.90 -6.71
C THR A 125 16.21 -2.99 -7.23
N ASN A 126 15.39 -3.48 -8.16
CA ASN A 126 14.31 -2.68 -8.73
C ASN A 126 13.21 -2.36 -7.68
N PRO A 127 13.00 -1.08 -7.31
CA PRO A 127 11.95 -0.71 -6.36
C PRO A 127 10.54 -0.98 -6.89
N LEU A 128 10.34 -1.03 -8.21
CA LEU A 128 9.02 -1.24 -8.80
C LEU A 128 8.51 -2.67 -8.60
N ASN A 129 9.38 -3.69 -8.68
CA ASN A 129 9.02 -5.08 -8.33
C ASN A 129 8.64 -5.20 -6.86
N MET A 130 9.41 -4.53 -5.98
CA MET A 130 9.11 -4.50 -4.55
C MET A 130 7.74 -3.88 -4.29
N MET A 131 7.44 -2.74 -4.93
CA MET A 131 6.15 -2.07 -4.81
C MET A 131 5.00 -2.89 -5.41
N ASP A 132 5.21 -3.58 -6.51
CA ASP A 132 4.21 -4.48 -7.10
C ASP A 132 3.84 -5.61 -6.13
N ALA A 133 4.82 -6.22 -5.45
CA ALA A 133 4.56 -7.23 -4.41
C ALA A 133 3.85 -6.65 -3.18
N MET A 134 4.24 -5.44 -2.74
CA MET A 134 3.69 -4.80 -1.54
C MET A 134 2.27 -4.25 -1.75
N ALA A 135 1.94 -3.75 -2.94
CA ALA A 135 0.67 -3.08 -3.19
C ALA A 135 -0.57 -3.94 -2.85
N PRO A 136 -0.67 -5.22 -3.28
CA PRO A 136 -1.77 -6.09 -2.89
C PRO A 136 -1.79 -6.42 -1.39
N ALA A 137 -0.61 -6.53 -0.77
CA ALA A 137 -0.49 -6.74 0.67
C ALA A 137 -1.05 -5.55 1.47
N LEU A 138 -0.79 -4.32 1.03
CA LEU A 138 -1.38 -3.12 1.63
C LEU A 138 -2.91 -3.17 1.59
N MET A 139 -3.50 -3.63 0.48
CA MET A 139 -4.96 -3.76 0.35
C MET A 139 -5.54 -4.78 1.32
N VAL A 140 -4.83 -5.88 1.60
CA VAL A 140 -5.23 -6.84 2.65
C VAL A 140 -5.23 -6.17 4.02
N GLY A 141 -4.15 -5.47 4.36
CA GLY A 141 -4.04 -4.74 5.61
C GLY A 141 -5.15 -3.70 5.78
N GLN A 142 -5.48 -2.97 4.71
CA GLN A 142 -6.59 -2.00 4.68
C GLN A 142 -7.95 -2.69 4.83
N THR A 143 -8.17 -3.80 4.12
CA THR A 143 -9.44 -4.56 4.18
C THR A 143 -9.75 -5.02 5.61
N ILE A 144 -8.74 -5.58 6.29
CA ILE A 144 -8.87 -6.09 7.66
C ILE A 144 -8.89 -4.94 8.67
N GLY A 145 -7.95 -3.99 8.54
CA GLY A 145 -7.78 -2.89 9.50
C GLY A 145 -9.03 -2.02 9.68
N ARG A 146 -9.85 -1.87 8.63
CA ARG A 146 -11.13 -1.12 8.72
C ARG A 146 -12.11 -1.71 9.73
N TRP A 147 -12.03 -3.00 10.04
CA TRP A 147 -12.87 -3.60 11.08
C TRP A 147 -12.52 -3.14 12.49
N GLY A 148 -11.33 -2.54 12.69
CA GLY A 148 -11.02 -1.81 13.93
C GLY A 148 -11.96 -0.62 14.13
N ASN A 149 -12.26 0.12 13.05
CA ASN A 149 -13.19 1.26 13.12
C ASN A 149 -14.62 0.81 13.46
N PHE A 150 -15.02 -0.38 13.00
CA PHE A 150 -16.30 -0.99 13.38
C PHE A 150 -16.35 -1.25 14.88
N VAL A 151 -15.37 -1.95 15.46
CA VAL A 151 -15.36 -2.25 16.90
C VAL A 151 -15.38 -0.98 17.77
N ASN A 152 -14.66 0.06 17.33
CA ASN A 152 -14.63 1.34 18.03
C ASN A 152 -15.85 2.24 17.75
N ALA A 153 -16.77 1.84 16.86
CA ALA A 153 -17.89 2.65 16.39
C ALA A 153 -17.44 4.06 15.96
N GLU A 154 -16.42 4.15 15.10
CA GLU A 154 -15.84 5.41 14.64
C GLU A 154 -15.74 5.49 13.12
N ALA A 155 -15.28 6.64 12.60
CA ALA A 155 -14.92 6.83 11.20
C ALA A 155 -16.08 6.62 10.20
N TYR A 156 -17.33 6.75 10.64
CA TYR A 156 -18.57 6.56 9.87
C TYR A 156 -18.94 7.74 8.97
N GLY A 157 -19.97 7.54 8.13
CA GLY A 157 -20.47 8.56 7.22
C GLY A 157 -21.65 9.38 7.74
N TRP A 158 -22.12 10.31 6.91
CA TRP A 158 -23.24 11.22 7.24
C TRP A 158 -24.53 10.44 7.53
N THR A 159 -25.46 11.11 8.22
CA THR A 159 -26.75 10.53 8.66
C THR A 159 -27.91 10.88 7.72
N GLU A 160 -27.67 11.62 6.64
CA GLU A 160 -28.72 12.12 5.76
C GLU A 160 -29.11 11.08 4.70
N ASN A 161 -30.42 10.93 4.45
CA ASN A 161 -30.98 10.02 3.44
C ASN A 161 -30.68 8.52 3.64
N ILE A 162 -30.40 8.08 4.87
CA ILE A 162 -30.00 6.68 5.13
C ILE A 162 -31.13 5.79 5.64
N ASP A 163 -32.27 6.35 6.02
CA ASP A 163 -33.35 5.63 6.72
C ASP A 163 -33.87 4.41 5.94
N ASN A 164 -33.85 4.49 4.61
CA ASN A 164 -34.29 3.42 3.72
C ASN A 164 -33.21 2.40 3.35
N LEU A 165 -31.96 2.59 3.78
CA LEU A 165 -30.88 1.66 3.46
C LEU A 165 -30.96 0.44 4.38
N PRO A 166 -30.99 -0.79 3.84
CA PRO A 166 -31.09 -2.00 4.65
C PRO A 166 -29.80 -2.25 5.44
N TRP A 167 -28.64 -1.82 4.93
CA TRP A 167 -27.34 -1.94 5.59
C TRP A 167 -26.93 -0.70 6.41
N ARG A 168 -27.86 0.20 6.76
CA ARG A 168 -27.55 1.34 7.63
C ARG A 168 -27.03 0.86 8.99
N MET A 169 -26.05 1.57 9.53
CA MET A 169 -25.45 1.25 10.82
C MET A 169 -25.96 2.21 11.88
N GLU A 170 -26.52 1.72 12.96
CA GLU A 170 -26.96 2.50 14.11
C GLU A 170 -25.91 2.39 15.21
N ILE A 171 -25.56 3.53 15.82
CA ILE A 171 -24.62 3.61 16.94
C ILE A 171 -25.21 4.47 18.06
N ASP A 172 -24.82 4.18 19.31
CA ASP A 172 -25.34 4.90 20.50
C ASP A 172 -24.92 6.37 20.57
N ASN A 173 -23.79 6.71 19.94
CA ASN A 173 -23.23 8.05 20.06
C ASN A 173 -22.60 8.51 18.74
N VAL A 174 -23.39 9.26 17.97
CA VAL A 174 -22.90 9.98 16.80
C VAL A 174 -22.17 11.23 17.27
N VAL A 175 -20.89 11.32 16.94
CA VAL A 175 -19.97 12.42 17.21
C VAL A 175 -19.63 13.09 15.88
N ARG A 176 -19.82 14.40 15.81
CA ARG A 176 -19.40 15.20 14.65
C ARG A 176 -18.31 16.19 15.03
N LYS A 177 -17.31 16.29 14.16
CA LYS A 177 -16.27 17.31 14.23
C LYS A 177 -16.73 18.54 13.45
N MET A 178 -16.70 19.70 14.06
CA MET A 178 -17.11 20.97 13.46
C MET A 178 -16.18 22.09 13.89
N PHE A 179 -16.17 23.18 13.13
CA PHE A 179 -15.46 24.39 13.52
C PHE A 179 -16.44 25.39 14.12
N ILE A 180 -16.19 25.80 15.36
CA ILE A 180 -16.95 26.84 16.07
C ILE A 180 -15.93 27.88 16.50
N ASP A 181 -16.16 29.15 16.15
CA ASP A 181 -15.31 30.28 16.52
C ASP A 181 -13.81 30.09 16.19
N GLY A 182 -13.51 29.38 15.10
CA GLY A 182 -12.14 29.09 14.67
C GLY A 182 -11.50 27.86 15.32
N GLU A 183 -12.15 27.23 16.30
CA GLU A 183 -11.65 26.03 16.99
C GLU A 183 -12.35 24.76 16.50
N ARG A 184 -11.61 23.64 16.44
CA ARG A 184 -12.17 22.31 16.13
C ARG A 184 -12.81 21.72 17.38
N VAL A 185 -14.13 21.57 17.34
CA VAL A 185 -14.92 20.99 18.44
C VAL A 185 -15.53 19.66 17.98
N SER A 186 -15.49 18.66 18.87
CA SER A 186 -16.21 17.39 18.69
C SER A 186 -17.45 17.39 19.57
N ARG A 187 -18.64 17.20 18.99
CA ARG A 187 -19.91 17.19 19.75
C ARG A 187 -20.65 15.87 19.56
N SER A 188 -21.15 15.34 20.66
CA SER A 188 -22.06 14.19 20.71
C SER A 188 -23.50 14.62 20.41
N PHE A 189 -24.18 13.82 19.59
CA PHE A 189 -25.57 14.02 19.20
C PHE A 189 -26.49 12.88 19.67
N GLY A 190 -25.97 11.94 20.46
CA GLY A 190 -26.70 10.74 20.89
C GLY A 190 -26.85 9.67 19.80
N PRO A 191 -27.80 8.74 19.95
CA PRO A 191 -27.96 7.63 19.03
C PRO A 191 -28.37 8.08 17.63
N GLY A 192 -27.85 7.40 16.61
CA GLY A 192 -28.21 7.74 15.23
C GLY A 192 -27.76 6.72 14.20
N CYS A 193 -28.40 6.79 13.04
CA CYS A 193 -28.10 5.99 11.86
C CYS A 193 -27.02 6.68 11.01
N VAL A 194 -25.94 5.96 10.70
CA VAL A 194 -24.79 6.39 9.90
C VAL A 194 -24.48 5.39 8.78
N HIS A 195 -23.80 5.87 7.73
CA HIS A 195 -23.23 4.96 6.73
C HIS A 195 -22.06 4.15 7.32
N PRO A 196 -22.02 2.81 7.15
CA PRO A 196 -20.89 1.97 7.55
C PRO A 196 -19.73 2.11 6.57
N THR A 197 -19.07 3.26 6.57
CA THR A 197 -17.90 3.54 5.70
C THR A 197 -16.78 2.53 5.90
N PHE A 198 -16.60 1.96 7.09
CA PHE A 198 -15.65 0.87 7.31
C PHE A 198 -15.91 -0.30 6.34
N LEU A 199 -17.18 -0.64 6.12
CA LEU A 199 -17.59 -1.74 5.24
C LEU A 199 -17.39 -1.33 3.79
N TYR A 200 -17.71 -0.09 3.42
CA TYR A 200 -17.49 0.42 2.07
C TYR A 200 -16.00 0.40 1.72
N GLU A 201 -15.13 0.87 2.62
CA GLU A 201 -13.68 0.85 2.44
C GLU A 201 -13.14 -0.58 2.43
N SER A 202 -13.62 -1.47 3.30
CA SER A 202 -13.21 -2.87 3.34
C SER A 202 -13.57 -3.59 2.03
N LEU A 203 -14.81 -3.46 1.56
CA LEU A 203 -15.27 -4.08 0.31
C LEU A 203 -14.58 -3.50 -0.92
N TRP A 204 -14.34 -2.17 -0.95
CA TRP A 204 -13.61 -1.54 -2.06
C TRP A 204 -12.19 -2.07 -2.18
N ASN A 205 -11.48 -2.19 -1.05
CA ASN A 205 -10.12 -2.74 -1.03
C ASN A 205 -10.11 -4.23 -1.36
N PHE A 206 -11.07 -5.00 -0.86
CA PHE A 206 -11.20 -6.41 -1.20
C PHE A 206 -11.48 -6.63 -2.70
N LEU A 207 -12.37 -5.83 -3.30
CA LEU A 207 -12.69 -5.90 -4.72
C LEU A 207 -11.47 -5.57 -5.58
N GLY A 208 -10.75 -4.49 -5.24
CA GLY A 208 -9.53 -4.12 -5.96
C GLY A 208 -8.44 -5.18 -5.84
N LEU A 209 -8.27 -5.75 -4.64
CA LEU A 209 -7.36 -6.86 -4.42
C LEU A 209 -7.72 -8.05 -5.31
N ALA A 210 -9.01 -8.45 -5.33
CA ALA A 210 -9.47 -9.56 -6.16
C ALA A 210 -9.19 -9.28 -7.65
N ILE A 211 -9.42 -8.06 -8.13
CA ILE A 211 -9.11 -7.67 -9.52
C ILE A 211 -7.61 -7.80 -9.80
N ILE A 212 -6.76 -7.25 -8.94
CA ILE A 212 -5.31 -7.31 -9.13
C ILE A 212 -4.80 -8.77 -9.14
N LEU A 213 -5.23 -9.59 -8.18
CA LEU A 213 -4.80 -10.97 -8.07
C LEU A 213 -5.28 -11.83 -9.26
N LEU A 214 -6.54 -11.64 -9.71
CA LEU A 214 -7.15 -12.45 -10.76
C LEU A 214 -6.78 -12.00 -12.18
N VAL A 215 -6.51 -10.72 -12.37
CA VAL A 215 -6.24 -10.13 -13.69
C VAL A 215 -4.74 -9.92 -13.90
N LEU A 216 -4.07 -9.19 -13.03
CA LEU A 216 -2.68 -8.75 -13.23
C LEU A 216 -1.67 -9.84 -12.84
N TYR A 217 -1.90 -10.55 -11.73
CA TYR A 217 -1.03 -11.65 -11.29
C TYR A 217 -1.25 -13.00 -11.96
N ARG A 218 -2.18 -13.04 -12.92
CA ARG A 218 -2.30 -14.18 -13.83
C ARG A 218 -1.05 -14.25 -14.72
N LYS A 219 -0.53 -15.47 -14.92
CA LYS A 219 0.70 -15.70 -15.72
C LYS A 219 0.62 -14.96 -17.07
N GLY A 220 1.67 -14.19 -17.37
CA GLY A 220 1.83 -13.46 -18.63
C GLY A 220 0.93 -12.23 -18.82
N LYS A 221 0.25 -11.73 -17.77
CA LYS A 221 -0.61 -10.53 -17.88
C LYS A 221 0.07 -9.23 -17.46
N LYS A 222 0.93 -9.27 -16.45
CA LYS A 222 1.82 -8.15 -16.11
C LYS A 222 2.74 -7.86 -17.30
N LYS A 223 2.77 -6.60 -17.75
CA LYS A 223 3.48 -6.14 -18.95
C LYS A 223 4.80 -5.45 -18.63
N PHE A 224 4.88 -4.78 -17.49
CA PHE A 224 6.02 -3.99 -17.04
C PHE A 224 6.07 -3.92 -15.50
N ASP A 225 7.24 -3.67 -14.94
CA ASP A 225 7.40 -3.48 -13.49
C ASP A 225 6.80 -2.16 -13.03
N GLY A 226 6.05 -2.21 -11.93
CA GLY A 226 5.29 -1.09 -11.39
C GLY A 226 3.84 -1.03 -11.86
N GLU A 227 3.40 -1.93 -12.75
CA GLU A 227 2.02 -1.96 -13.25
C GLU A 227 1.00 -2.18 -12.12
N ILE A 228 1.32 -3.06 -11.16
CA ILE A 228 0.44 -3.41 -10.05
C ILE A 228 0.43 -2.28 -9.01
N ALA A 229 1.58 -1.70 -8.72
CA ALA A 229 1.69 -0.53 -7.85
C ALA A 229 0.88 0.66 -8.41
N CYS A 230 0.98 0.92 -9.72
CA CYS A 230 0.19 1.95 -10.39
C CYS A 230 -1.32 1.63 -10.34
N ALA A 231 -1.71 0.38 -10.61
CA ALA A 231 -3.10 -0.04 -10.53
C ALA A 231 -3.67 0.15 -9.10
N TYR A 232 -2.88 -0.14 -8.07
CA TYR A 232 -3.23 0.14 -6.68
C TYR A 232 -3.40 1.64 -6.42
N LEU A 233 -2.45 2.49 -6.86
CA LEU A 233 -2.55 3.95 -6.67
C LEU A 233 -3.82 4.52 -7.30
N ILE A 234 -4.17 4.06 -8.50
CA ILE A 234 -5.40 4.42 -9.20
C ILE A 234 -6.62 3.95 -8.41
N TRP A 235 -6.68 2.65 -8.08
CA TRP A 235 -7.82 2.04 -7.42
C TRP A 235 -8.09 2.63 -6.04
N TYR A 236 -7.05 2.72 -5.22
CA TYR A 236 -7.13 3.26 -3.88
C TYR A 236 -7.40 4.78 -3.90
N GLY A 237 -6.75 5.52 -4.81
CA GLY A 237 -6.98 6.95 -4.99
C GLY A 237 -8.43 7.27 -5.34
N LEU A 238 -9.03 6.52 -6.27
CA LEU A 238 -10.45 6.63 -6.63
C LEU A 238 -11.37 6.27 -5.44
N GLY A 239 -11.10 5.15 -4.76
CA GLY A 239 -11.85 4.76 -3.58
C GLY A 239 -11.81 5.82 -2.49
N ARG A 240 -10.64 6.41 -2.25
CA ARG A 240 -10.47 7.50 -1.30
C ARG A 240 -11.24 8.73 -1.73
N ALA A 241 -11.18 9.14 -3.00
CA ALA A 241 -11.93 10.28 -3.49
C ALA A 241 -13.45 10.10 -3.35
N ILE A 242 -13.97 8.89 -3.62
CA ILE A 242 -15.40 8.59 -3.56
C ILE A 242 -15.87 8.45 -2.10
N ILE A 243 -15.30 7.53 -1.33
CA ILE A 243 -15.80 7.16 0.00
C ILE A 243 -15.59 8.29 1.01
N GLU A 244 -14.52 9.08 0.85
CA GLU A 244 -14.27 10.22 1.72
C GLU A 244 -15.36 11.30 1.59
N THR A 245 -16.06 11.41 0.46
CA THR A 245 -17.21 12.35 0.35
C THR A 245 -18.30 12.01 1.36
N VAL A 246 -18.50 10.72 1.62
CA VAL A 246 -19.51 10.17 2.55
C VAL A 246 -19.09 10.31 4.01
N ARG A 247 -17.80 10.45 4.32
CA ARG A 247 -17.29 10.53 5.71
C ARG A 247 -17.58 11.85 6.39
N THR A 248 -17.85 11.82 7.69
CA THR A 248 -18.13 13.03 8.49
C THR A 248 -16.91 13.62 9.18
N ASP A 249 -15.86 12.83 9.37
CA ASP A 249 -14.72 13.13 10.26
C ASP A 249 -13.44 13.54 9.51
N SER A 250 -13.60 14.05 8.30
CA SER A 250 -12.52 14.39 7.38
C SER A 250 -11.72 15.63 7.80
N LEU A 251 -10.43 15.62 7.46
CA LEU A 251 -9.59 16.81 7.50
C LEU A 251 -9.88 17.69 6.27
N TYR A 252 -10.09 18.99 6.46
CA TYR A 252 -10.36 19.95 5.39
C TYR A 252 -9.12 20.80 5.08
N ILE A 253 -8.89 21.10 3.79
CA ILE A 253 -7.79 21.98 3.32
C ILE A 253 -8.29 23.43 3.28
N VAL A 254 -9.28 23.69 2.43
CA VAL A 254 -9.90 25.00 2.20
C VAL A 254 -11.38 24.78 1.92
N GLY A 255 -12.24 25.53 2.61
CA GLY A 255 -13.70 25.46 2.44
C GLY A 255 -14.23 24.03 2.65
N THR A 256 -14.93 23.51 1.66
CA THR A 256 -15.56 22.17 1.69
C THR A 256 -14.65 21.04 1.16
N LEU A 257 -13.42 21.35 0.73
CA LEU A 257 -12.51 20.36 0.16
C LEU A 257 -11.78 19.55 1.24
N LYS A 258 -12.02 18.25 1.24
CA LYS A 258 -11.41 17.29 2.16
C LYS A 258 -10.00 16.92 1.68
N PHE A 259 -9.01 16.95 2.59
CA PHE A 259 -7.61 16.61 2.32
C PHE A 259 -7.45 15.22 1.71
N SER A 260 -8.16 14.23 2.27
CA SER A 260 -8.15 12.86 1.74
C SER A 260 -8.73 12.72 0.34
N VAL A 261 -9.68 13.58 -0.08
CA VAL A 261 -10.19 13.60 -1.46
C VAL A 261 -9.12 14.15 -2.40
N PHE A 262 -8.49 15.27 -2.03
CA PHE A 262 -7.39 15.86 -2.80
C PHE A 262 -6.24 14.85 -2.99
N VAL A 263 -5.76 14.23 -1.90
CA VAL A 263 -4.72 13.20 -1.98
C VAL A 263 -5.18 12.03 -2.84
N GLY A 264 -6.43 11.57 -2.70
CA GLY A 264 -6.97 10.48 -3.52
C GLY A 264 -6.94 10.79 -5.02
N ILE A 265 -7.36 11.98 -5.43
CA ILE A 265 -7.33 12.43 -6.84
C ILE A 265 -5.89 12.51 -7.35
N VAL A 266 -4.99 13.14 -6.58
CA VAL A 266 -3.57 13.26 -6.96
C VAL A 266 -2.90 11.88 -7.07
N SER A 267 -3.18 10.96 -6.14
CA SER A 267 -2.69 9.58 -6.20
C SER A 267 -3.21 8.84 -7.43
N ALA A 268 -4.48 9.03 -7.79
CA ALA A 268 -5.03 8.39 -8.98
C ALA A 268 -4.41 8.94 -10.28
N ILE A 269 -4.27 10.26 -10.40
CA ILE A 269 -3.66 10.90 -11.56
C ILE A 269 -2.19 10.51 -11.70
N SER A 270 -1.42 10.56 -10.60
CA SER A 270 -0.01 10.13 -10.60
C SER A 270 0.14 8.66 -10.97
N GLY A 271 -0.73 7.78 -10.48
CA GLY A 271 -0.76 6.38 -10.89
C GLY A 271 -0.99 6.19 -12.39
N VAL A 272 -1.90 6.95 -13.00
CA VAL A 272 -2.13 6.92 -14.46
C VAL A 272 -0.89 7.41 -15.23
N ILE A 273 -0.31 8.54 -14.83
CA ILE A 273 0.86 9.12 -15.50
C ILE A 273 2.05 8.15 -15.42
N LEU A 274 2.32 7.61 -14.23
CA LEU A 274 3.39 6.63 -14.03
C LEU A 274 3.17 5.37 -14.86
N ALA A 275 1.94 4.84 -14.89
CA ALA A 275 1.61 3.68 -15.72
C ALA A 275 1.89 3.94 -17.21
N LEU A 276 1.53 5.12 -17.71
CA LEU A 276 1.79 5.48 -19.11
C LEU A 276 3.29 5.60 -19.39
N ILE A 277 4.04 6.30 -18.53
CA ILE A 277 5.50 6.45 -18.67
C ILE A 277 6.19 5.09 -18.69
N LEU A 278 5.89 4.24 -17.69
CA LEU A 278 6.50 2.91 -17.57
C LEU A 278 6.11 1.99 -18.72
N TYR A 279 4.86 2.07 -19.20
CA TYR A 279 4.40 1.32 -20.35
C TYR A 279 5.16 1.71 -21.64
N PHE A 280 5.29 3.00 -21.91
CA PHE A 280 6.00 3.47 -23.11
C PHE A 280 7.50 3.20 -23.03
N ARG A 281 8.12 3.36 -21.86
CA ARG A 281 9.54 3.00 -21.65
C ARG A 281 9.79 1.52 -21.92
N ASN A 282 8.98 0.64 -21.33
CA ASN A 282 9.09 -0.80 -21.54
C ASN A 282 8.82 -1.20 -23.01
N LYS A 283 7.94 -0.47 -23.71
CA LYS A 283 7.72 -0.69 -25.14
C LYS A 283 8.94 -0.26 -25.98
N SER A 284 9.58 0.87 -25.65
CA SER A 284 10.81 1.31 -26.33
C SER A 284 11.92 0.29 -26.16
N LEU A 285 12.18 -0.13 -24.91
CA LEU A 285 13.20 -1.13 -24.60
C LEU A 285 12.98 -2.45 -25.33
N LYS A 286 11.71 -2.91 -25.45
CA LYS A 286 11.39 -4.12 -26.21
C LYS A 286 11.62 -3.98 -27.71
N ASN A 287 11.38 -2.79 -28.26
CA ASN A 287 11.66 -2.52 -29.66
C ASN A 287 13.16 -2.50 -29.92
N GLU A 288 13.92 -1.78 -29.08
CA GLU A 288 15.40 -1.74 -29.17
C GLU A 288 16.00 -3.14 -29.03
N LEU A 289 15.57 -3.93 -28.04
CA LEU A 289 16.05 -5.30 -27.87
C LEU A 289 15.69 -6.19 -29.07
N SER A 290 14.53 -5.97 -29.70
CA SER A 290 14.15 -6.67 -30.94
C SER A 290 15.06 -6.32 -32.12
N ASP A 291 15.58 -5.10 -32.18
CA ASP A 291 16.50 -4.67 -33.23
C ASP A 291 17.91 -5.26 -33.02
N TYR A 292 18.32 -5.50 -31.77
CA TYR A 292 19.60 -6.15 -31.44
C TYR A 292 19.55 -7.68 -31.50
N LYS A 293 18.36 -8.30 -31.37
CA LYS A 293 18.20 -9.76 -31.35
C LYS A 293 18.84 -10.49 -32.55
N PRO A 294 18.70 -10.01 -33.80
CA PRO A 294 19.36 -10.60 -34.97
C PRO A 294 20.89 -10.48 -34.89
N ALA A 295 21.41 -9.39 -34.31
CA ALA A 295 22.85 -9.20 -34.15
C ALA A 295 23.40 -10.19 -33.11
N PHE A 296 22.72 -10.40 -31.99
CA PHE A 296 23.11 -11.41 -31.01
C PHE A 296 23.00 -12.84 -31.54
N GLU A 297 21.94 -13.18 -32.30
CA GLU A 297 21.81 -14.49 -32.96
C GLU A 297 22.94 -14.71 -33.97
N SER A 298 23.32 -13.68 -34.75
CA SER A 298 24.45 -13.80 -35.70
C SER A 298 25.80 -14.01 -35.00
N VAL A 299 26.02 -13.39 -33.83
CA VAL A 299 27.26 -13.58 -33.05
C VAL A 299 27.25 -14.94 -32.34
N LYS A 300 26.11 -15.40 -31.83
CA LYS A 300 25.99 -16.77 -31.29
C LYS A 300 26.26 -17.82 -32.36
N ILE A 301 25.72 -17.64 -33.57
CA ILE A 301 25.96 -18.55 -34.71
C ILE A 301 27.44 -18.53 -35.09
N SER A 302 28.08 -17.35 -35.19
CA SER A 302 29.50 -17.29 -35.54
C SER A 302 30.40 -17.91 -34.47
N VAL A 303 30.10 -17.73 -33.17
CA VAL A 303 30.84 -18.37 -32.08
C VAL A 303 30.61 -19.88 -32.03
N ALA A 304 29.41 -20.35 -32.38
CA ALA A 304 29.13 -21.78 -32.51
C ALA A 304 29.85 -22.40 -33.72
N GLU A 305 29.91 -21.69 -34.86
CA GLU A 305 30.70 -22.12 -36.04
C GLU A 305 32.22 -22.12 -35.71
N ASP A 306 32.73 -21.08 -35.06
CA ASP A 306 34.14 -21.00 -34.63
C ASP A 306 34.48 -22.07 -33.57
N ASN A 307 33.52 -22.47 -32.73
CA ASN A 307 33.68 -23.56 -31.77
C ASN A 307 33.50 -24.95 -32.40
N GLU A 308 32.64 -25.14 -33.41
CA GLU A 308 32.58 -26.41 -34.18
C GLU A 308 33.92 -26.68 -34.90
N ASP A 309 34.63 -25.63 -35.31
CA ASP A 309 36.00 -25.72 -35.84
C ASP A 309 37.07 -26.03 -34.76
N LEU A 310 36.74 -25.89 -33.47
CA LEU A 310 37.61 -26.18 -32.32
C LEU A 310 37.21 -27.46 -31.54
N GLU A 311 35.96 -27.92 -31.65
CA GLU A 311 35.41 -29.13 -31.01
C GLU A 311 35.81 -30.44 -31.71
N ALA A 312 36.86 -30.41 -32.55
CA ALA A 312 37.64 -31.61 -32.82
C ALA A 312 38.49 -32.05 -31.60
N GLU A 313 38.62 -31.23 -30.54
CA GLU A 313 39.28 -31.59 -29.29
C GLU A 313 38.47 -31.13 -28.05
N ASP A 314 37.92 -32.11 -27.32
CA ASP A 314 37.35 -32.11 -25.96
C ASP A 314 35.89 -31.62 -25.72
N GLU A 315 34.99 -32.63 -25.65
CA GLU A 315 33.60 -32.54 -25.18
C GLU A 315 33.45 -32.35 -23.66
N ASN A 316 32.52 -31.44 -23.30
CA ASN A 316 31.56 -31.43 -22.17
C ASN A 316 31.64 -30.22 -21.23
N GLN A 317 30.86 -29.18 -21.55
CA GLN A 317 30.13 -28.41 -20.55
C GLN A 317 28.79 -27.94 -21.10
N SER A 318 27.71 -28.23 -20.36
CA SER A 318 26.31 -28.02 -20.76
C SER A 318 25.97 -26.55 -21.02
N LEU A 319 25.52 -26.25 -22.24
CA LEU A 319 25.24 -24.92 -22.80
C LEU A 319 23.99 -24.22 -22.25
N ASP A 320 23.10 -24.93 -21.57
CA ASP A 320 21.79 -24.40 -21.14
C ASP A 320 21.88 -23.32 -20.04
N ASN A 321 22.95 -23.28 -19.24
CA ASN A 321 23.12 -22.27 -18.18
C ASN A 321 23.65 -20.92 -18.70
N ILE A 322 24.27 -20.89 -19.88
CA ILE A 322 24.89 -19.67 -20.44
C ILE A 322 23.83 -18.73 -21.01
N GLU A 323 22.73 -19.28 -21.50
CA GLU A 323 21.67 -18.51 -22.14
C GLU A 323 20.87 -17.67 -21.13
N GLU A 324 20.62 -18.21 -19.93
CA GLU A 324 19.91 -17.51 -18.85
C GLU A 324 20.81 -16.42 -18.21
N ASP A 325 22.10 -16.71 -18.02
CA ASP A 325 23.08 -15.75 -17.47
C ASP A 325 23.38 -14.59 -18.43
N ALA A 326 23.41 -14.85 -19.75
CA ALA A 326 23.66 -13.82 -20.76
C ALA A 326 22.47 -12.86 -20.94
N GLU A 327 21.23 -13.34 -20.83
CA GLU A 327 20.05 -12.47 -20.85
C GLU A 327 20.01 -11.55 -19.62
N ILE A 328 20.40 -12.06 -18.44
CA ILE A 328 20.45 -11.28 -17.20
C ILE A 328 21.54 -10.20 -17.28
N LEU A 329 22.74 -10.53 -17.78
CA LEU A 329 23.85 -9.58 -17.93
C LEU A 329 23.54 -8.47 -18.93
N ALA A 330 22.96 -8.80 -20.08
CA ALA A 330 22.57 -7.80 -21.07
C ALA A 330 21.49 -6.84 -20.53
N GLN A 331 20.59 -7.35 -19.68
CA GLN A 331 19.57 -6.53 -19.03
C GLN A 331 20.15 -5.61 -17.95
N GLN A 332 21.26 -6.01 -17.33
CA GLN A 332 21.94 -5.24 -16.29
C GLN A 332 22.82 -4.13 -16.86
N ASP A 333 23.56 -4.39 -17.95
CA ASP A 333 24.36 -3.37 -18.65
C ASP A 333 23.50 -2.25 -19.25
N LEU A 334 22.29 -2.57 -19.74
CA LEU A 334 21.35 -1.56 -20.24
C LEU A 334 20.79 -0.66 -19.13
N LEU A 335 20.70 -1.16 -17.89
CA LEU A 335 20.24 -0.37 -16.74
C LEU A 335 21.36 0.52 -16.17
N ASP A 336 22.61 0.07 -16.25
CA ASP A 336 23.77 0.82 -15.75
C ASP A 336 24.28 1.87 -16.77
N GLY A 337 24.12 1.63 -18.08
CA GLY A 337 24.49 2.59 -19.13
C GLY A 337 23.62 3.86 -19.16
N ASP A 338 22.34 3.76 -18.78
CA ASP A 338 21.41 4.90 -18.69
C ASP A 338 21.74 5.82 -17.49
N ALA A 339 22.57 5.35 -16.54
CA ALA A 339 23.02 6.13 -15.38
C ALA A 339 24.30 6.94 -15.65
N SER A 340 25.12 6.56 -16.65
CA SER A 340 26.33 7.31 -17.02
C SER A 340 26.05 8.52 -17.92
N ASP A 341 24.93 8.54 -18.63
CA ASP A 341 24.59 9.60 -19.58
C ASP A 341 23.87 10.80 -18.93
N ILE A 342 23.79 10.84 -17.59
CA ILE A 342 23.19 11.93 -16.80
C ILE A 342 24.27 12.83 -16.15
N GLU A 343 25.57 12.49 -16.27
CA GLU A 343 26.68 13.25 -15.67
C GLU A 343 27.59 14.03 -16.65
N GLU A 344 27.21 14.21 -17.93
CA GLU A 344 27.90 15.15 -18.85
C GLU A 344 27.14 16.45 -19.15
#